data_AF-A0A0N0E712-F1
#
_entry.id   AF-A0A0N0E712-F1
#
_cell.length_a   1.000
_cell.length_b   1.000
_cell.length_c   1.000
_cell.angle_alpha   90.00
_cell.angle_beta   90.00
_cell.angle_gamma   90.00
#
_symmetry.space_group_name_H-M   'P 1'
#
loop_
_entity.id
_entity.type
_entity.pdbx_description
1 polymer ?
#
loop_
_entity_poly.entity_id
_entity_poly.type
_entity_poly.pdbx_seq_one_letter_code
_entity_poly.pdbx_strand_id
1 'polypeptide(L)'
;MAYSRFFAMIATSTIIMLGLMYLNTYALDHVFFSETRSYMALYMGAVMAIVMLAFMLGMYTNTKMNIAIFAGAAIIFAGSLYLVSSQDTVADVSWMKALIADLNGGPSATPEIDGK
;
A
#
# COMPACT_ATOMS: atom_id res chain seq x y z
N MET A 1 13.95 -22.84 15.05
CA MET A 1 12.65 -22.80 14.35
C MET A 1 12.89 -22.51 12.88
N ALA A 2 12.07 -23.02 11.97
CA ALA A 2 12.21 -22.74 10.53
C ALA A 2 11.63 -21.36 10.19
N TYR A 3 12.39 -20.55 9.43
CA TYR A 3 11.94 -19.24 8.92
C TYR A 3 10.71 -19.33 8.01
N SER A 4 10.41 -20.50 7.45
CA SER A 4 9.23 -20.74 6.63
C SER A 4 7.91 -20.41 7.34
N ARG A 5 7.80 -20.69 8.65
CA ARG A 5 6.60 -20.35 9.43
C ARG A 5 6.43 -18.85 9.61
N PHE A 6 7.54 -18.12 9.77
CA PHE A 6 7.53 -16.66 9.87
C PHE A 6 7.04 -16.02 8.58
N PHE A 7 7.59 -16.43 7.43
CA PHE A 7 7.12 -15.96 6.13
C PHE A 7 5.67 -16.35 5.85
N ALA A 8 5.26 -17.57 6.20
CA ALA A 8 3.86 -18.01 6.06
C ALA A 8 2.91 -17.16 6.91
N MET A 9 3.31 -16.80 8.14
CA MET A 9 2.52 -15.94 9.02
C MET A 9 2.34 -14.54 8.44
N ILE A 10 3.42 -13.91 7.95
CA ILE A 10 3.36 -12.60 7.30
C ILE A 10 2.49 -12.64 6.03
N ALA A 11 2.69 -13.65 5.19
CA ALA A 11 1.92 -13.78 3.94
C ALA A 11 0.44 -13.94 4.25
N THR A 12 0.10 -14.81 5.20
CA THR A 12 -1.29 -15.06 5.58
C THR A 12 -1.93 -13.82 6.20
N SER A 13 -1.24 -13.11 7.10
CA SER A 13 -1.78 -11.89 7.72
C SER A 13 -1.98 -10.77 6.70
N THR A 14 -1.04 -10.61 5.75
CA THR A 14 -1.15 -9.62 4.66
C THR A 14 -2.32 -9.93 3.74
N ILE A 15 -2.53 -11.20 3.38
CA ILE A 15 -3.68 -11.64 2.56
C ILE A 15 -5.00 -11.39 3.29
N ILE A 16 -5.09 -11.77 4.57
CA ILE A 16 -6.29 -11.53 5.37
C ILE A 16 -6.58 -10.03 5.46
N MET A 17 -5.56 -9.21 5.74
CA MET A 17 -5.69 -7.76 5.82
C MET A 17 -6.15 -7.16 4.49
N LEU A 18 -5.58 -7.58 3.36
CA LEU A 18 -6.04 -7.20 2.03
C LEU A 18 -7.52 -7.54 1.84
N GLY A 19 -7.92 -8.77 2.15
CA GLY A 19 -9.30 -9.23 2.08
C GLY A 19 -10.24 -8.35 2.90
N LEU A 20 -9.91 -8.11 4.17
CA LEU A 20 -10.71 -7.27 5.06
C LEU A 20 -10.88 -5.84 4.53
N MET A 21 -9.85 -5.29 3.88
CA MET A 21 -9.91 -3.96 3.28
C MET A 21 -10.86 -3.89 2.07
N TYR A 22 -11.04 -5.00 1.35
CA TYR A 22 -12.04 -5.12 0.28
C TYR A 22 -13.45 -5.38 0.83
N LEU A 23 -13.59 -6.19 1.88
CA LEU A 23 -14.87 -6.43 2.58
C LEU A 23 -15.49 -5.17 3.21
N ASN A 24 -14.70 -4.11 3.42
CA ASN A 24 -15.20 -2.81 3.88
C ASN A 24 -16.00 -2.04 2.80
N THR A 25 -16.03 -2.50 1.54
CA THR A 25 -16.79 -1.86 0.45
C THR A 25 -18.25 -2.31 0.43
N TYR A 26 -19.19 -1.36 0.47
CA TYR A 26 -20.64 -1.55 0.66
C TYR A 26 -21.38 -2.26 -0.50
N ALA A 27 -20.74 -2.48 -1.65
CA ALA A 27 -21.30 -3.22 -2.79
C ALA A 27 -20.19 -3.95 -3.57
N LEU A 28 -20.37 -5.24 -3.83
CA LEU A 28 -19.39 -6.06 -4.58
C LEU A 28 -19.17 -5.56 -6.02
N ASP A 29 -20.12 -4.82 -6.58
CA ASP A 29 -20.01 -4.17 -7.90
C ASP A 29 -19.07 -2.95 -7.93
N HIS A 30 -18.61 -2.46 -6.77
CA HIS A 30 -17.62 -1.37 -6.66
C HIS A 30 -16.24 -1.87 -6.21
N VAL A 31 -16.00 -3.17 -6.27
CA VAL A 31 -14.69 -3.77 -6.01
C VAL A 31 -13.79 -3.54 -7.23
N PHE A 32 -13.46 -2.27 -7.47
CA PHE A 32 -12.39 -1.92 -8.40
C PHE A 32 -11.05 -2.15 -7.73
N PHE A 33 -10.11 -2.71 -8.49
CA PHE A 33 -8.74 -2.84 -8.04
C PHE A 33 -8.17 -1.44 -7.81
N SER A 34 -7.95 -1.08 -6.53
CA SER A 34 -7.36 0.20 -6.16
C SER A 34 -5.87 0.00 -5.90
N GLU A 35 -5.04 0.55 -6.79
CA GLU A 35 -3.58 0.52 -6.67
C GLU A 35 -3.13 1.07 -5.30
N THR A 36 -3.71 2.19 -4.87
CA THR A 36 -3.44 2.80 -3.56
C THR A 36 -3.71 1.83 -2.40
N ARG A 37 -4.82 1.08 -2.42
CA ARG A 37 -5.13 0.06 -1.41
C ARG A 37 -4.10 -1.07 -1.40
N SER A 38 -3.65 -1.51 -2.57
CA SER A 38 -2.65 -2.58 -2.67
C SER A 38 -1.28 -2.14 -2.13
N TYR A 39 -0.84 -0.91 -2.40
CA TYR A 39 0.39 -0.35 -1.82
C TYR A 39 0.27 -0.16 -0.30
N MET A 40 -0.91 0.23 0.18
CA MET A 40 -1.16 0.36 1.62
C MET A 40 -0.98 -0.96 2.37
N ALA A 41 -1.57 -2.03 1.86
CA ALA A 41 -1.40 -3.34 2.46
C ALA A 41 0.05 -3.85 2.41
N LEU A 42 0.78 -3.53 1.33
CA LEU A 42 2.19 -3.89 1.18
C LEU A 42 3.08 -3.24 2.24
N TYR A 43 2.96 -1.92 2.47
CA TYR A 43 3.76 -1.27 3.52
C TYR A 43 3.33 -1.74 4.92
N MET A 44 2.04 -1.99 5.16
CA MET A 44 1.57 -2.51 6.45
C MET A 44 2.13 -3.92 6.74
N GLY A 45 2.15 -4.79 5.73
CA GLY A 45 2.78 -6.12 5.82
C GLY A 45 4.30 -6.01 6.08
N ALA A 46 4.97 -5.05 5.45
CA ALA A 46 6.39 -4.79 5.68
C ALA A 46 6.67 -4.32 7.12
N VAL A 47 5.86 -3.43 7.68
CA VAL A 47 5.97 -3.00 9.08
C VAL A 47 5.72 -4.18 10.03
N MET A 48 4.72 -5.02 9.76
CA MET A 48 4.48 -6.22 10.57
C MET A 48 5.69 -7.16 10.57
N ALA A 49 6.34 -7.37 9.42
CA ALA A 49 7.52 -8.21 9.33
C ALA A 49 8.67 -7.68 10.23
N ILE A 50 8.89 -6.36 10.24
CA ILE A 50 9.88 -5.69 11.09
C ILE A 50 9.54 -5.88 12.57
N VAL A 51 8.30 -5.59 12.96
CA VAL A 51 7.83 -5.67 14.35
C VAL A 51 7.93 -7.11 14.87
N MET A 52 7.38 -8.07 14.13
CA MET A 52 7.40 -9.48 14.54
C MET A 52 8.83 -10.02 14.68
N LEU A 53 9.72 -9.67 13.75
CA LEU A 53 11.11 -10.10 13.85
C LEU A 53 11.81 -9.47 15.05
N ALA A 54 11.55 -8.19 15.35
CA ALA A 54 12.11 -7.49 16.51
C ALA A 54 11.74 -8.16 17.84
N PHE A 55 10.47 -8.56 18.00
CA PHE A 55 10.00 -9.25 19.22
C PHE A 55 10.47 -10.71 19.31
N MET A 56 10.84 -11.34 18.19
CA MET A 56 11.27 -12.74 18.13
C MET A 56 12.78 -12.93 17.91
N LEU A 57 13.59 -11.89 18.11
CA LEU A 57 15.05 -11.94 17.88
C LEU A 57 15.74 -13.07 18.65
N GLY A 58 15.28 -13.39 19.87
CA GLY A 58 15.85 -14.47 20.69
C GLY A 58 15.61 -15.89 20.16
N MET A 59 14.68 -16.08 19.21
CA MET A 59 14.33 -17.39 18.65
C MET A 59 15.12 -17.73 17.37
N TYR A 60 15.68 -16.72 16.70
CA TYR A 60 16.36 -16.84 15.41
C TYR A 60 17.85 -16.59 15.56
N THR A 61 18.63 -17.66 15.62
CA THR A 61 20.08 -17.62 15.89
C THR A 61 20.94 -17.08 14.74
N ASN A 62 20.37 -16.94 13.52
CA ASN A 62 21.13 -16.47 12.36
C ASN A 62 20.97 -14.95 12.17
N THR A 63 21.92 -14.20 12.72
CA THR A 63 21.95 -12.73 12.64
C THR A 63 21.99 -12.23 11.19
N LYS A 64 22.70 -12.91 10.27
CA LYS A 64 22.76 -12.50 8.85
C LYS A 64 21.39 -12.58 8.19
N MET A 65 20.64 -13.65 8.45
CA MET A 65 19.29 -13.82 7.93
C MET A 65 18.33 -12.78 8.51
N ASN A 66 18.44 -12.50 9.81
CA ASN A 66 17.60 -11.49 10.46
C ASN A 66 17.84 -10.09 9.87
N ILE A 67 19.11 -9.71 9.64
CA ILE A 67 19.46 -8.45 8.99
C ILE A 67 18.92 -8.40 7.56
N ALA A 68 19.03 -9.49 6.80
CA ALA A 68 18.50 -9.55 5.43
C ALA A 68 16.97 -9.34 5.41
N ILE A 69 16.23 -9.91 6.36
CA ILE A 69 14.78 -9.72 6.48
C ILE A 69 14.44 -8.28 6.84
N PHE A 70 15.15 -7.68 7.81
CA PHE A 70 14.95 -6.26 8.16
C PHE A 70 15.22 -5.33 6.98
N ALA A 71 16.34 -5.53 6.28
CA ALA A 71 16.71 -4.74 5.12
C ALA A 71 15.68 -4.90 3.99
N GLY A 72 15.27 -6.14 3.70
CA GLY A 72 14.23 -6.42 2.69
C GLY A 72 12.90 -5.77 3.03
N ALA A 73 12.45 -5.86 4.28
CA ALA A 73 11.21 -5.22 4.72
C ALA A 73 11.30 -3.69 4.67
N ALA A 74 12.44 -3.10 5.05
CA ALA A 74 12.66 -1.65 4.95
C ALA A 74 12.61 -1.16 3.49
N ILE A 75 13.19 -1.92 2.55
CA ILE A 75 13.14 -1.61 1.11
C ILE A 75 11.69 -1.67 0.60
N ILE A 76 10.95 -2.74 0.94
CA ILE A 76 9.54 -2.89 0.54
C ILE A 76 8.70 -1.75 1.12
N PHE A 77 8.92 -1.40 2.39
CA PHE A 77 8.23 -0.30 3.05
C PHE A 77 8.49 1.03 2.34
N ALA A 78 9.75 1.38 2.10
CA ALA A 78 10.13 2.64 1.44
C ALA A 78 9.60 2.70 -0.01
N GLY A 79 9.71 1.60 -0.76
CA GLY A 79 9.19 1.52 -2.12
C GLY A 79 7.67 1.68 -2.18
N SER A 80 6.95 1.01 -1.28
CA SER A 80 5.49 1.09 -1.21
C SER A 80 5.01 2.48 -0.78
N LEU A 81 5.73 3.12 0.17
CA LEU A 81 5.44 4.50 0.59
C LEU A 81 5.63 5.48 -0.57
N TYR A 82 6.74 5.35 -1.32
CA TYR A 82 7.00 6.20 -2.48
C TYR A 82 5.90 6.08 -3.55
N LEU A 83 5.46 4.84 -3.83
CA LEU A 83 4.38 4.57 -4.78
C LEU A 83 3.06 5.19 -4.35
N VAL A 84 2.69 5.06 -3.08
CA VAL A 84 1.44 5.63 -2.55
C VAL A 84 1.45 7.16 -2.64
N SER A 85 2.56 7.79 -2.24
CA SER A 85 2.70 9.26 -2.28
C SER A 85 2.76 9.82 -3.71
N SER A 86 3.23 9.02 -4.67
CA SER A 86 3.26 9.42 -6.07
C SER A 86 1.85 9.55 -6.65
N GLN A 87 0.92 8.68 -6.26
CA GLN A 87 -0.45 8.74 -6.76
C GLN A 87 -1.20 9.98 -6.22
N ASP A 88 -1.00 10.32 -4.94
CA ASP A 88 -1.60 11.52 -4.36
C ASP A 88 -1.04 12.81 -5.01
N THR A 89 0.28 12.86 -5.25
CA THR A 89 0.93 14.04 -5.86
C THR A 89 0.54 14.24 -7.32
N VAL A 90 0.40 13.16 -8.11
CA VAL A 90 0.01 13.24 -9.53
C VAL A 90 -1.44 13.72 -9.67
N ALA A 91 -2.34 13.26 -8.81
CA ALA A 91 -3.73 13.70 -8.79
C ALA A 91 -3.84 15.22 -8.54
N ASP A 92 -3.13 15.74 -7.54
CA ASP A 92 -3.15 17.17 -7.20
C ASP A 92 -2.64 18.07 -8.34
N VAL A 93 -1.55 17.67 -9.01
CA VAL A 93 -1.01 18.44 -10.14
C VAL A 93 -1.94 18.40 -11.35
N SER A 94 -2.58 17.26 -11.61
CA SER A 94 -3.56 17.13 -12.70
C SER A 94 -4.78 18.01 -12.46
N TRP A 95 -5.25 18.08 -11.22
CA TRP A 95 -6.35 18.93 -10.79
C TRP A 95 -6.03 20.42 -10.93
N MET A 96 -4.83 20.85 -10.48
CA MET A 96 -4.38 22.23 -10.66
C MET A 96 -4.25 22.62 -12.14
N LYS A 97 -3.73 21.71 -12.99
CA LYS A 97 -3.64 21.94 -14.43
C LYS A 97 -5.01 22.09 -15.08
N ALA A 98 -5.99 21.27 -14.68
CA ALA A 98 -7.36 21.37 -15.15
C ALA A 98 -8.00 22.73 -14.78
N LEU A 99 -7.79 23.20 -13.54
CA LEU A 99 -8.26 24.52 -13.09
C LEU A 99 -7.61 25.69 -13.86
N ILE A 100 -6.29 25.64 -14.11
CA ILE A 100 -5.59 26.66 -14.89
C ILE A 100 -6.05 26.66 -16.35
N ALA A 101 -6.35 25.47 -16.91
CA ALA A 101 -6.90 25.36 -18.26
C ALA A 101 -8.29 25.99 -18.34
N ASP A 102 -9.18 25.68 -17.40
CA ASP A 102 -10.54 26.25 -17.30
C ASP A 102 -10.52 27.79 -17.20
N LEU A 103 -9.68 28.35 -16.32
CA LEU A 103 -9.50 29.81 -16.18
C LEU A 103 -9.01 30.50 -17.46
N ASN A 104 -8.25 29.80 -18.30
CA ASN A 104 -7.76 30.31 -19.58
C ASN A 104 -8.74 30.03 -20.75
N GLY A 105 -9.99 29.62 -20.47
CA GLY A 105 -11.01 29.33 -21.47
C GLY A 105 -10.93 27.93 -22.08
N GLY A 106 -10.19 27.02 -21.44
CA GLY A 106 -10.15 25.60 -21.76
C GLY A 106 -11.37 24.83 -21.20
N PRO A 107 -11.43 23.50 -21.39
CA PRO A 107 -12.52 22.68 -20.87
C PRO A 107 -12.61 22.74 -19.35
N SER A 108 -13.84 22.75 -18.82
CA SER A 108 -14.14 22.98 -17.40
C SER A 108 -13.53 21.91 -16.49
N ALA A 109 -12.94 22.34 -15.37
CA ALA A 109 -12.32 21.45 -14.38
C ALA A 109 -13.34 20.64 -13.54
N THR A 110 -14.62 20.96 -13.64
CA THR A 110 -15.69 20.21 -13.00
C THR A 110 -15.90 18.86 -13.69
N PRO A 111 -16.09 17.76 -12.93
CA PRO A 111 -16.86 16.65 -13.48
C PRO A 111 -18.25 17.21 -13.73
N GLU A 112 -18.60 17.38 -15.00
CA GLU A 112 -19.96 17.64 -15.41
C GLU A 112 -20.80 16.50 -14.85
N ILE A 113 -21.54 16.78 -13.77
CA ILE A 113 -22.65 15.96 -13.31
C ILE A 113 -23.74 16.15 -14.37
N ASP A 114 -23.55 15.52 -15.53
CA ASP A 114 -24.67 15.13 -16.38
C ASP A 114 -25.21 13.84 -15.78
N GLY A 115 -26.46 13.88 -15.31
CA GLY A 115 -27.09 12.81 -14.57
C GLY A 115 -27.27 11.54 -15.40
N LYS A 116 -26.23 10.71 -15.44
CA LYS A 116 -26.28 9.28 -15.80
C LYS A 116 -25.32 8.46 -14.94
#